data_AF-A0A7S3QZA1-F1
#
_entry.id   AF-A0A7S3QZA1-F1
#
_cell.length_a   1.000
_cell.length_b   1.000
_cell.length_c   1.000
_cell.angle_alpha   90.00
_cell.angle_beta   90.00
_cell.angle_gamma   90.00
#
_symmetry.space_group_name_H-M   'P 1'
#
loop_
_entity.id
_entity.type
_entity.pdbx_description
1 polymer ?
#
loop_
_entity_poly.entity_id
_entity_poly.type
_entity_poly.pdbx_seq_one_letter_code
_entity_poly.pdbx_strand_id
1 'polypeptide(L)'
;VMGFSGAPEIINGRLAMLGFVAALGAELSTGESVLTQLADEPTLIALTFVLFSAASLVPAFARRKSDPVGPFTPQAEMTNGRAAMIGFAAMLVYEGVQGIALF
;
A
#
# COMPACT_ATOMS: atom_id res chain seq x y z
N VAL A 1 -4.42 -6.67 25.17
CA VAL A 1 -3.55 -7.42 24.24
C VAL A 1 -3.92 -7.00 22.82
N MET A 2 -3.09 -6.20 22.14
CA MET A 2 -3.34 -5.83 20.74
C MET A 2 -2.60 -6.81 19.82
N GLY A 3 -3.34 -7.71 19.16
CA GLY A 3 -2.81 -8.79 18.32
C GLY A 3 -2.13 -8.35 17.01
N PHE A 4 -1.86 -7.05 16.82
CA PHE A 4 -1.30 -6.47 15.60
C PHE A 4 -0.13 -5.50 15.83
N SER A 5 0.43 -5.39 17.04
CA SER A 5 1.56 -4.47 17.28
C SER A 5 2.89 -5.09 16.88
N GLY A 6 3.57 -4.54 15.87
CA GLY A 6 4.92 -4.92 15.45
C GLY A 6 5.05 -5.20 13.95
N ALA A 7 5.49 -6.41 13.60
CA ALA A 7 5.75 -6.81 12.21
C ALA A 7 4.54 -6.71 11.26
N PRO A 8 3.30 -7.08 11.66
CA PRO A 8 2.14 -6.98 10.77
C PRO A 8 1.81 -5.53 10.38
N GLU A 9 1.96 -4.59 11.31
CA GLU A 9 1.70 -3.17 11.06
C GLU A 9 2.71 -2.56 10.08
N ILE A 10 3.99 -2.95 10.19
CA ILE A 10 5.03 -2.52 9.24
C ILE A 10 4.76 -3.09 7.85
N ILE A 11 4.41 -4.37 7.75
CA ILE A 11 4.12 -5.03 6.47
C ILE A 11 2.91 -4.37 5.80
N ASN A 12 1.82 -4.19 6.53
CA ASN A 12 0.62 -3.54 6.02
C ASN A 12 0.88 -2.07 5.66
N GLY A 13 1.68 -1.36 6.47
CA GLY A 13 2.11 0.00 6.18
C GLY A 13 2.90 0.12 4.88
N ARG A 14 3.87 -0.78 4.64
CA ARG A 14 4.65 -0.83 3.40
C ARG A 14 3.80 -1.17 2.19
N LEU A 15 2.92 -2.18 2.31
CA LEU A 15 2.00 -2.57 1.25
C LEU A 15 1.02 -1.42 0.93
N ALA A 16 0.55 -0.69 1.93
CA ALA A 16 -0.30 0.48 1.73
C ALA A 16 0.45 1.64 1.06
N MET A 17 1.72 1.88 1.40
CA MET A 17 2.56 2.86 0.68
C MET A 17 2.71 2.48 -0.79
N LEU A 18 3.04 1.21 -1.09
CA LEU A 18 3.18 0.74 -2.47
C LEU A 18 1.85 0.78 -3.22
N GLY A 19 0.75 0.34 -2.59
CA GLY A 19 -0.58 0.37 -3.17
C GLY A 19 -1.06 1.78 -3.48
N PHE A 20 -0.84 2.73 -2.56
CA PHE A 20 -1.18 4.13 -2.76
C PHE A 20 -0.38 4.77 -3.91
N VAL A 21 0.94 4.56 -3.95
CA VAL A 21 1.77 5.10 -5.03
C VAL A 21 1.46 4.46 -6.38
N ALA A 22 1.23 3.14 -6.41
CA ALA A 22 0.83 2.44 -7.62
C ALA A 22 -0.54 2.92 -8.14
N ALA A 23 -1.51 3.10 -7.24
CA ALA A 23 -2.82 3.65 -7.57
C ALA A 23 -2.72 5.05 -8.18
N LEU A 24 -2.01 5.97 -7.52
CA LEU A 24 -1.78 7.32 -8.05
C LEU A 24 -1.07 7.29 -9.42
N GLY A 25 -0.05 6.44 -9.56
CA GLY A 25 0.68 6.31 -10.82
C GLY A 25 -0.18 5.75 -11.95
N ALA A 26 -1.09 4.84 -11.63
CA ALA A 26 -1.98 4.23 -12.60
C ALA A 26 -3.14 5.15 -12.99
N GLU A 27 -3.72 5.90 -12.06
CA GLU A 27 -4.69 6.95 -12.38
C GLU A 27 -4.06 8.03 -13.28
N LEU A 28 -2.85 8.51 -12.95
CA LEU A 28 -2.18 9.53 -13.77
C LEU A 28 -1.79 9.05 -15.17
N SER A 29 -1.56 7.76 -15.37
CA SER A 29 -1.15 7.22 -16.68
C SER A 29 -2.35 6.86 -17.56
N THR A 30 -3.43 6.36 -16.98
CA THR A 30 -4.60 5.86 -17.71
C THR A 30 -5.77 6.84 -17.73
N GLY A 31 -5.85 7.73 -16.74
CA GLY A 31 -7.02 8.61 -16.51
C GLY A 31 -8.26 7.87 -16.00
N GLU A 32 -8.12 6.60 -15.61
CA GLU A 32 -9.20 5.74 -15.14
C GLU A 32 -9.02 5.41 -13.66
N SER A 33 -10.13 5.24 -12.95
CA SER A 33 -10.12 4.90 -11.51
C SER A 33 -9.45 3.55 -11.26
N VAL A 34 -8.92 3.34 -10.05
CA VAL A 34 -8.32 2.07 -9.64
C VAL A 34 -9.35 0.94 -9.70
N LEU A 35 -10.62 1.25 -9.41
CA LEU A 35 -11.72 0.28 -9.46
C LEU A 35 -12.05 -0.18 -10.89
N THR A 36 -11.99 0.71 -11.88
CA THR A 36 -12.23 0.36 -13.29
C THR A 36 -11.05 -0.42 -13.86
N GLN A 37 -9.81 -0.04 -13.55
CA GLN A 37 -8.62 -0.81 -13.95
C GLN A 37 -8.62 -2.21 -13.34
N LEU A 38 -9.10 -2.35 -12.09
CA LEU A 38 -9.27 -3.65 -11.45
C LEU A 38 -10.36 -4.50 -12.13
N ALA A 39 -11.41 -3.87 -12.66
CA ALA A 39 -12.46 -4.58 -13.38
C ALA A 39 -12.01 -5.03 -14.77
N ASP A 40 -11.20 -4.23 -15.46
CA ASP A 40 -10.72 -4.53 -16.81
C ASP A 40 -9.57 -5.54 -16.82
N GLU A 41 -8.64 -5.45 -15.87
CA GLU A 41 -7.48 -6.35 -15.82
C GLU A 41 -7.25 -6.98 -14.42
N PRO A 42 -8.25 -7.72 -13.88
CA PRO A 42 -8.22 -8.26 -12.52
C PRO A 42 -7.09 -9.27 -12.31
N THR A 43 -6.71 -10.01 -13.36
CA THR A 43 -5.76 -11.13 -13.26
C THR A 43 -4.34 -10.64 -13.00
N LEU A 44 -3.89 -9.62 -13.74
CA LEU A 44 -2.53 -9.07 -13.60
C LEU A 44 -2.39 -8.26 -12.31
N ILE A 45 -3.44 -7.51 -11.95
CA ILE A 45 -3.44 -6.74 -10.69
C ILE A 45 -3.45 -7.70 -9.50
N ALA A 46 -4.31 -8.72 -9.47
CA ALA A 46 -4.31 -9.70 -8.39
C ALA A 46 -2.96 -10.44 -8.28
N LEU A 47 -2.35 -10.82 -9.41
CA LEU A 47 -1.06 -11.51 -9.42
C LEU A 47 0.06 -10.63 -8.85
N THR A 48 0.10 -9.34 -9.23
CA THR A 48 1.09 -8.40 -8.67
C THR A 48 0.88 -8.19 -7.18
N PHE A 49 -0.37 -8.01 -6.71
CA PHE A 49 -0.68 -7.93 -5.28
C PHE A 49 -0.24 -9.17 -4.50
N VAL A 50 -0.47 -10.38 -5.04
CA VAL A 50 -0.05 -11.63 -4.42
C VAL A 50 1.48 -11.73 -4.39
N LEU A 51 2.16 -11.38 -5.48
CA LEU A 51 3.62 -11.37 -5.56
C LEU A 51 4.23 -10.38 -4.56
N PHE A 52 3.73 -9.15 -4.47
CA PHE A 52 4.22 -8.15 -3.53
C PHE A 52 3.91 -8.52 -2.08
N SER A 53 2.73 -9.10 -1.82
CA SER A 53 2.38 -9.62 -0.50
C SER A 53 3.33 -10.73 -0.08
N ALA A 54 3.57 -11.72 -0.95
CA ALA A 54 4.51 -12.80 -0.70
C ALA A 54 5.95 -12.30 -0.54
N ALA A 55 6.38 -11.36 -1.38
CA ALA A 55 7.70 -10.73 -1.30
C ALA A 55 7.89 -9.98 0.02
N SER A 56 6.83 -9.34 0.55
CA SER A 56 6.89 -8.64 1.84
C SER A 56 7.01 -9.58 3.05
N LEU A 57 6.73 -10.88 2.91
CA LEU A 57 7.00 -11.87 3.96
C LEU A 57 8.49 -12.22 4.06
N VAL A 58 9.26 -12.12 2.97
CA VAL A 58 10.71 -12.42 2.96
C VAL A 58 11.48 -11.59 4.02
N PRO A 59 11.35 -10.25 4.08
CA PRO A 59 11.99 -9.46 5.12
C PRO A 59 11.36 -9.64 6.50
N ALA A 60 10.13 -10.17 6.61
CA ALA A 60 9.51 -10.44 7.91
C ALA A 60 10.21 -11.59 8.65
N PHE A 61 10.72 -12.58 7.92
CA PHE A 61 11.54 -13.67 8.48
C PHE A 61 13.01 -13.27 8.63
N ALA A 62 13.51 -12.33 7.82
CA ALA A 62 14.83 -11.75 7.98
C ALA A 62 14.82 -10.72 9.13
N ARG A 63 14.95 -11.19 10.37
CA ARG A 63 14.92 -10.40 11.60
C ARG A 63 16.14 -9.46 11.73
N ARG A 64 16.26 -8.46 10.85
CA ARG A 64 17.19 -7.33 10.99
C ARG A 64 16.50 -6.21 11.74
N LYS A 65 17.20 -5.66 12.75
CA LYS A 65 16.82 -4.35 13.30
C LYS A 65 17.05 -3.30 12.22
N SER A 66 16.04 -2.47 11.97
CA SER A 66 16.16 -1.33 11.07
C SER A 66 17.00 -0.27 11.79
N ASP A 67 18.29 -0.28 11.52
CA ASP A 67 19.16 0.80 11.97
C ASP A 67 18.72 2.09 11.27
N PRO A 68 18.54 3.21 12.00
CA PRO A 68 18.12 4.46 11.40
C PRO A 68 19.17 4.95 10.40
N VAL A 69 18.77 5.13 9.14
CA VAL A 69 19.63 5.63 8.08
C VAL A 69 19.21 7.08 7.76
N GLY A 70 19.86 8.05 8.40
CA GLY A 70 19.55 9.48 8.20
C GLY A 70 18.09 9.82 8.57
N PRO A 71 17.31 10.48 7.68
CA PRO A 71 15.91 10.80 7.95
C PRO A 71 14.98 9.58 7.97
N PHE A 72 15.45 8.42 7.50
CA PHE A 72 14.69 7.17 7.48
C PHE A 72 14.80 6.47 8.84
N THR A 73 13.95 6.90 9.76
CA THR A 73 13.80 6.27 11.08
C THR A 73 12.64 5.28 11.10
N PRO A 74 12.68 4.23 11.95
CA PRO A 74 11.57 3.29 12.09
C PRO A 74 10.26 3.96 12.53
N GLN A 75 10.35 5.09 13.26
CA GLN A 75 9.16 5.88 13.65
C GLN A 75 8.55 6.63 12.46
N ALA A 76 9.39 7.17 11.56
CA ALA A 76 8.92 7.80 10.32
C ALA A 76 8.23 6.79 9.40
N GLU A 77 8.77 5.57 9.31
CA GLU A 77 8.16 4.49 8.55
C GLU A 77 6.76 4.12 9.06
N MET A 78 6.59 3.98 10.37
CA MET A 78 5.30 3.66 10.99
C MET A 78 4.26 4.77 10.80
N THR A 79 4.66 6.02 10.97
CA THR A 79 3.77 7.17 10.82
C THR A 79 3.34 7.38 9.36
N ASN A 80 4.28 7.25 8.42
CA ASN A 80 3.97 7.27 6.99
C ASN A 80 3.10 6.07 6.59
N GLY A 81 3.33 4.89 7.17
CA GLY A 81 2.55 3.69 6.85
C GLY A 81 1.09 3.84 7.27
N ARG A 82 0.84 4.41 8.44
CA ARG A 82 -0.52 4.75 8.90
C ARG A 82 -1.18 5.80 8.02
N ALA A 83 -0.45 6.86 7.66
CA ALA A 83 -0.96 7.88 6.75
C ALA A 83 -1.33 7.29 5.39
N ALA A 84 -0.49 6.39 4.84
CA ALA A 84 -0.76 5.69 3.60
C ALA A 84 -1.96 4.74 3.69
N MET A 85 -2.12 4.01 4.80
CA MET A 85 -3.30 3.15 5.02
C MET A 85 -4.60 3.95 5.01
N ILE A 86 -4.61 5.11 5.69
CA ILE A 86 -5.80 5.99 5.72
C ILE A 86 -6.01 6.65 4.35
N GLY A 87 -4.94 7.14 3.72
CA GLY A 87 -5.01 7.81 2.41
C GLY A 87 -5.50 6.88 1.30
N PHE A 88 -5.00 5.64 1.25
CA PHE A 88 -5.45 4.64 0.30
C PHE A 88 -6.90 4.23 0.53
N ALA A 89 -7.33 4.05 1.79
CA ALA A 89 -8.72 3.76 2.10
C ALA A 89 -9.65 4.91 1.70
N ALA A 90 -9.26 6.16 1.98
CA ALA A 90 -10.04 7.34 1.60
C ALA A 90 -10.15 7.50 0.08
N MET A 91 -9.06 7.22 -0.65
CA MET A 91 -9.01 7.21 -2.11
C MET A 91 -10.02 6.20 -2.69
N LEU A 92 -9.96 4.95 -2.25
CA LEU A 92 -10.88 3.90 -2.72
C LEU A 92 -12.35 4.20 -2.39
N VAL A 93 -12.63 4.75 -1.19
CA VAL A 93 -14.00 5.16 -0.81
C VAL A 93 -14.48 6.29 -1.71
N TYR A 94 -13.63 7.26 -2.00
CA TYR A 94 -13.98 8.39 -2.86
C TYR A 94 -14.27 7.94 -4.30
N GLU A 95 -13.37 7.14 -4.89
CA GLU A 95 -13.57 6.54 -6.22
C GLU A 95 -14.83 5.67 -6.27
N GLY A 96 -15.10 4.89 -5.22
CA GLY A 96 -16.28 4.04 -5.15
C GLY A 96 -17.61 4.79 -5.02
N VAL A 97 -17.58 6.02 -4.50
CA VAL A 97 -18.78 6.87 -4.37
C VAL A 97 -18.99 7.73 -5.62
N GLN A 98 -17.92 8.28 -6.21
CA GLN A 98 -18.02 9.18 -7.35
C GLN A 98 -18.00 8.45 -8.70
N GLY A 99 -17.35 7.29 -8.79
CA GLY A 99 -17.17 6.54 -10.03
C GLY A 99 -16.23 7.22 -11.05
N ILE A 100 -15.42 8.19 -10.59
CA ILE A 100 -14.48 8.96 -11.41
C ILE A 100 -13.11 8.91 -10.72
N ALA A 101 -12.04 8.89 -11.51
CA ALA A 101 -10.66 8.97 -11.02
C ALA A 101 -10.46 10.26 -10.18
N LEU A 102 -9.60 10.17 -9.16
CA LEU A 102 -9.29 11.32 -8.31
C LEU A 102 -8.43 12.39 -9.01
N PHE A 103 -7.73 12.01 -10.08
CA PHE A 103 -6.81 12.84 -10.86
C PHE A 103 -7.02 12.73 -12.37
#